data_AF-A0A2K4FY38-F1
#
_entry.id   AF-A0A2K4FY38-F1
#
_cell.length_a   1.000
_cell.length_b   1.000
_cell.length_c   1.000
_cell.angle_alpha   90.00
_cell.angle_beta   90.00
_cell.angle_gamma   90.00
#
_symmetry.space_group_name_H-M   'P 1'
#
loop_
_entity.id
_entity.type
_entity.pdbx_description
1 polymer ?
#
loop_
_entity_poly.entity_id
_entity_poly.type
_entity_poly.pdbx_seq_one_letter_code
_entity_poly.pdbx_strand_id
1 'polypeptide(L)' 'VFGNRERILPAARRGHYREYTVPTPGARNRGARRIVCGGEQRTAPEACWYTADHYASFRRIAP' A
#
# COMPACT_ATOMS: atom_id res chain seq x y z
N VAL A 1 3.47 -1.47 9.31
CA VAL A 1 4.46 -0.91 8.35
C VAL A 1 4.58 -1.89 7.21
N PHE A 2 4.60 -1.42 5.95
CA PHE A 2 4.76 -2.28 4.78
C PHE A 2 6.25 -2.42 4.45
N GLY A 3 6.70 -3.65 4.21
CA GLY A 3 8.12 -3.97 4.10
C GLY A 3 8.72 -3.84 2.71
N ASN A 4 7.90 -3.82 1.65
CA ASN A 4 8.35 -3.86 0.25
C ASN A 4 9.43 -4.92 -0.02
N ARG A 5 9.24 -6.16 0.46
CA ARG A 5 10.27 -7.22 0.41
C ARG A 5 10.52 -7.70 -1.01
N GLU A 6 9.45 -7.76 -1.79
CA GLU A 6 9.40 -8.14 -3.19
C GLU A 6 9.87 -7.00 -4.10
N ARG A 7 10.14 -5.81 -3.54
CA ARG A 7 10.68 -4.62 -4.23
C ARG A 7 9.88 -4.18 -5.45
N ILE A 8 8.56 -4.35 -5.41
CA ILE A 8 7.65 -3.91 -6.48
C ILE A 8 7.45 -2.39 -6.44
N LEU A 9 7.44 -1.80 -5.24
CA LEU A 9 7.48 -0.34 -5.07
C LEU A 9 8.94 0.16 -5.12
N PRO A 10 9.18 1.47 -5.33
CA PRO A 10 10.53 2.03 -5.26
C PRO A 10 11.30 1.65 -3.99
N ALA A 11 12.62 1.54 -4.09
CA ALA A 11 13.45 1.25 -2.93
C ALA A 11 13.42 2.43 -1.94
N ALA A 12 13.19 2.14 -0.65
CA ALA A 12 13.18 3.15 0.40
C ALA A 12 13.63 2.55 1.74
N ARG A 13 14.00 3.41 2.68
CA ARG A 13 14.39 3.00 4.05
C ARG A 13 13.25 2.24 4.74
N ARG A 14 13.59 1.30 5.63
CA ARG A 14 12.61 0.59 6.45
C ARG A 14 11.74 1.59 7.21
N GLY A 15 10.42 1.39 7.20
CA GLY A 15 9.48 2.30 7.84
C GLY A 15 8.85 3.34 6.92
N HIS A 16 9.39 3.53 5.71
CA HIS A 16 8.88 4.51 4.74
C HIS A 16 7.46 4.18 4.25
N TYR A 17 7.12 2.89 4.08
CA TYR A 17 5.81 2.48 3.58
C TYR A 17 4.84 2.05 4.70
N ARG A 18 3.56 2.40 4.54
CA ARG A 18 2.45 2.02 5.42
C ARG A 18 1.32 1.45 4.61
N GLU A 19 0.69 0.39 5.13
CA GLU A 19 -0.47 -0.25 4.50
C GLU A 19 -1.78 0.12 5.19
N TYR A 20 -2.84 0.17 4.40
CA TYR A 20 -4.20 0.46 4.82
C TYR A 20 -5.14 -0.53 4.15
N THR A 21 -6.10 -1.05 4.91
CA THR A 21 -7.11 -1.98 4.39
C THR A 21 -8.11 -1.22 3.53
N VAL A 22 -8.38 -1.73 2.33
CA VAL A 22 -9.55 -1.30 1.56
C VAL A 22 -10.63 -2.37 1.73
N PRO A 23 -11.79 -2.05 2.33
CA PRO A 23 -12.86 -3.02 2.53
C PRO A 23 -13.28 -3.66 1.20
N THR A 24 -13.41 -4.99 1.21
CA THR A 24 -14.01 -5.72 0.10
C THR A 24 -15.46 -6.02 0.49
N PRO A 25 -16.47 -5.49 -0.24
CA PRO A 25 -17.87 -5.74 0.09
C PRO A 25 -18.16 -7.24 0.22
N GLY A 26 -18.85 -7.63 1.29
CA GLY A 26 -19.21 -9.02 1.57
C GLY A 26 -18.07 -9.91 2.14
N ALA A 27 -16.83 -9.40 2.21
CA ALA A 27 -15.74 -10.17 2.82
C ALA A 27 -15.87 -10.20 4.35
N ARG A 28 -15.75 -11.41 4.94
CA ARG A 28 -15.67 -11.61 6.40
C ARG A 28 -14.26 -11.39 6.98
N ASN A 29 -13.30 -11.08 6.11
CA ASN A 29 -11.90 -10.82 6.44
C ASN A 29 -11.45 -9.50 5.79
N ARG A 30 -10.18 -9.16 5.94
CA ARG A 30 -9.61 -7.93 5.36
C ARG A 30 -9.61 -7.90 3.82
N GLY A 31 -9.92 -8.99 3.14
CA GLY A 31 -9.80 -9.13 1.68
C GLY A 31 -8.36 -8.97 1.17
N ALA A 32 -8.20 -8.92 -0.16
CA ALA A 32 -6.92 -8.73 -0.83
C ALA A 32 -6.55 -7.26 -1.08
N ARG A 33 -7.53 -6.35 -1.00
CA ARG A 33 -7.37 -4.95 -1.43
C ARG A 33 -6.66 -4.12 -0.38
N ARG A 34 -5.63 -3.36 -0.77
CA ARG A 34 -4.87 -2.48 0.11
C ARG A 34 -4.50 -1.18 -0.59
N ILE A 35 -4.35 -0.12 0.19
CA ILE A 35 -3.57 1.06 -0.19
C ILE A 35 -2.26 1.00 0.56
N VAL A 36 -1.15 1.24 -0.14
CA VAL A 36 0.17 1.43 0.46
C VAL A 36 0.60 2.86 0.17
N CYS A 37 0.94 3.63 1.19
CA CYS A 37 1.47 4.99 1.02
C CYS A 37 2.91 5.06 1.52
N GLY A 38 3.74 5.80 0.79
CA GLY A 38 5.13 6.10 1.12
C GLY A 38 5.28 7.57 1.54
N GLY A 39 6.20 7.81 2.46
CA GLY A 39 6.55 9.15 2.93
C GLY A 39 6.90 9.18 4.41
N GLU A 40 7.63 10.21 4.83
CA GLU A 40 7.96 10.39 6.25
C GLU A 40 6.70 10.74 7.07
N GLN A 41 5.84 11.59 6.52
CA GLN A 41 4.62 12.05 7.18
C GLN A 41 3.42 11.17 6.79
N ARG A 42 2.69 10.69 7.81
CA ARG A 42 1.51 9.81 7.60
C ARG A 42 0.35 10.52 6.90
N THR A 43 0.17 11.81 7.20
CA THR A 43 -0.94 12.64 6.73
C THR A 43 -0.61 13.37 5.43
N ALA A 44 0.64 13.32 4.98
CA ALA A 44 1.13 13.93 3.74
C ALA A 44 2.06 12.93 3.03
N PRO A 45 1.51 11.83 2.47
CA PRO A 45 2.31 10.86 1.75
C PRO A 45 2.85 11.46 0.44
N GLU A 46 4.09 11.10 0.09
CA GLU A 46 4.72 11.48 -1.18
C GLU A 46 4.04 10.80 -2.37
N ALA A 47 3.59 9.56 -2.16
CA ALA A 47 2.82 8.78 -3.11
C ALA A 47 2.04 7.66 -2.43
N CYS A 48 0.93 7.27 -3.06
CA CYS A 48 0.15 6.10 -2.67
C CYS A 48 -0.06 5.17 -3.86
N TRP A 49 -0.20 3.89 -3.56
CA TRP A 49 -0.43 2.82 -4.50
C TRP A 49 -1.58 1.95 -4.03
N TYR A 50 -2.37 1.46 -4.98
CA TYR A 50 -3.43 0.49 -4.75
C TYR A 50 -3.00 -0.89 -5.23
N THR A 51 -3.29 -1.92 -4.45
CA THR A 51 -3.23 -3.33 -4.86
C THR A 51 -4.60 -3.96 -4.68
N ALA A 52 -5.03 -4.72 -5.68
CA ALA A 52 -6.26 -5.52 -5.63
C ALA A 52 -6.01 -7.01 -5.32
N ASP A 53 -4.74 -7.41 -5.37
CA ASP A 53 -4.28 -8.80 -5.49
C ASP A 53 -3.28 -9.16 -4.39
N HIS A 54 -3.47 -8.58 -3.19
CA HIS A 54 -2.69 -8.88 -2.00
C HIS A 54 -1.18 -8.73 -2.22
N TYR A 55 -0.80 -7.55 -2.71
CA TYR A 55 0.59 -7.10 -2.95
C TYR A 55 1.30 -7.76 -4.15
N ALA A 56 0.60 -8.51 -5.00
CA ALA A 56 1.21 -9.10 -6.19
C ALA A 56 1.44 -8.07 -7.31
N SER A 57 0.61 -7.02 -7.39
CA SER A 57 0.82 -5.88 -8.27
C SER A 57 0.31 -4.57 -7.65
N PHE A 58 0.83 -3.45 -8.15
CA PHE A 58 0.49 -2.12 -7.66
C PHE A 58 0.17 -1.17 -8.80
N ARG A 59 -0.81 -0.30 -8.58
CA ARG A 59 -1.09 0.87 -9.42
C ARG A 59 -0.90 2.13 -8.60
N ARG A 60 -0.14 3.09 -9.12
CA ARG A 60 0.02 4.39 -8.46
C ARG A 60 -1.31 5.14 -8.51
N ILE A 61 -1.70 5.74 -7.39
CA ILE A 61 -2.86 6.63 -7.31
C ILE A 61 -2.35 8.02 -7.69
N ALA A 62 -2.93 8.62 -8.73
CA ALA A 62 -2.73 10.01 -9.11
C ALA A 62 -3.97 10.84 -8.72
N PRO A 63 -3.83 12.16 -8.50
CA PRO A 63 -4.96 13.07 -8.37
C PRO A 63 -5.87 13.05 -9.59
#